data_AF-A0A1B8S9D0-F1
#
_entry.id   AF-A0A1B8S9D0-F1
#
_cell.length_a   1.000
_cell.length_b   1.000
_cell.length_c   1.000
_cell.angle_alpha   90.00
_cell.angle_beta   90.00
_cell.angle_gamma   90.00
#
_symmetry.space_group_name_H-M   'P 1'
#
loop_
_entity.id
_entity.type
_entity.pdbx_description
1 polymer ?
#
loop_
_entity_poly.entity_id
_entity_poly.type
_entity_poly.pdbx_seq_one_letter_code
_entity_poly.pdbx_strand_id
1 'polypeptide(L)'
;NVNWSPLQRPPDLNWPGWEGKRQHVMTVSGTQACVNLLVISYATHSALAMMVMRCAANLPIEAADQNKPVCLTASSILRSARRQREAACGT
;
A
#
# COMPACT_ATOMS: atom_id res chain seq x y z
N ASN A 1 -17.86 -6.40 -0.08
CA ASN A 1 -17.45 -5.37 0.91
C ASN A 1 -16.78 -6.09 2.06
N VAL A 2 -15.55 -5.72 2.45
CA VAL A 2 -14.86 -6.37 3.57
C VAL A 2 -15.33 -5.72 4.87
N ASN A 3 -15.73 -6.52 5.86
CA ASN A 3 -16.37 -6.01 7.08
C ASN A 3 -15.32 -5.55 8.10
N TRP A 4 -14.67 -4.41 7.83
CA TRP A 4 -13.69 -3.83 8.74
C TRP A 4 -14.36 -2.94 9.80
N SER A 5 -13.78 -2.92 11.00
CA SER A 5 -14.12 -1.90 11.99
C SER A 5 -13.92 -0.49 11.39
N PRO A 6 -14.78 0.50 11.71
CA PRO A 6 -14.61 1.88 11.22
C PRO A 6 -13.23 2.47 11.52
N LEU A 7 -12.61 2.04 12.62
CA LEU A 7 -11.26 2.44 13.04
C LEU A 7 -10.14 1.77 12.22
N GLN A 8 -10.45 0.72 11.48
CA GLN A 8 -9.53 -0.01 10.61
C GLN A 8 -9.76 0.34 9.12
N ARG A 9 -10.51 1.41 8.80
CA ARG A 9 -10.71 1.80 7.41
C ARG A 9 -9.36 2.12 6.74
N PRO A 10 -9.13 1.69 5.47
CA PRO A 10 -7.93 2.05 4.75
C PRO A 10 -7.76 3.56 4.70
N PRO A 11 -6.52 4.07 4.80
CA PRO A 11 -6.27 5.49 4.63
C PRO A 11 -6.72 5.93 3.24
N ASP A 12 -7.21 7.16 3.15
CA ASP A 12 -7.45 7.78 1.86
C ASP A 12 -6.11 8.21 1.27
N LEU A 13 -5.65 7.47 0.26
CA LEU A 13 -4.35 7.67 -0.39
C LEU A 13 -4.34 8.86 -1.36
N ASN A 14 -5.50 9.44 -1.68
CA ASN A 14 -5.59 10.57 -2.60
C ASN A 14 -5.26 11.91 -1.94
N TRP A 15 -5.37 11.98 -0.61
CA TRP A 15 -5.21 13.23 0.15
C TRP A 15 -3.95 13.20 1.01
N PRO A 16 -3.27 14.35 1.18
CA PRO A 16 -2.10 14.45 2.04
C PRO A 16 -2.41 14.03 3.48
N GLY A 17 -1.42 13.48 4.19
CA GLY A 17 -1.57 13.02 5.57
C GLY A 17 -1.91 11.53 5.68
N TRP A 18 -1.92 10.79 4.57
CA TRP A 18 -1.97 9.32 4.60
C TRP A 18 -0.67 8.73 5.15
N GLU A 19 0.45 9.45 5.08
CA GLU A 19 1.78 9.01 5.50
C GLU A 19 1.85 8.74 7.01
N GLY A 20 1.14 9.54 7.81
CA GLY A 20 1.04 9.39 9.26
C GLY A 20 -0.01 8.38 9.71
N LYS A 21 -0.80 7.84 8.78
CA LYS A 21 -1.84 6.86 9.08
C LYS A 21 -1.29 5.45 8.89
N ARG A 22 -1.75 4.51 9.74
CA ARG A 22 -1.46 3.09 9.53
C ARG A 22 -2.01 2.66 8.18
N GLN A 23 -1.14 2.11 7.35
CA GLN A 23 -1.51 1.45 6.12
C GLN A 23 -2.30 0.19 6.45
N HIS A 24 -3.29 -0.14 5.63
CA HIS A 24 -4.08 -1.35 5.84
C HIS A 24 -3.34 -2.55 5.26
N VAL A 25 -2.37 -3.06 6.03
CA VAL A 25 -1.56 -4.24 5.71
C VAL A 25 -2.04 -5.43 6.53
N MET A 26 -2.30 -6.54 5.87
CA MET A 26 -2.65 -7.82 6.50
C MET A 26 -1.56 -8.84 6.19
N THR A 27 -1.04 -9.50 7.23
CA THR A 27 -0.15 -10.64 7.06
C THR A 27 -0.98 -11.91 7.19
N VAL A 28 -0.97 -12.74 6.15
CA VAL A 28 -1.62 -14.06 6.14
C VAL A 28 -0.53 -15.11 6.16
N SER A 29 -0.45 -15.85 7.26
CA SER A 29 0.53 -16.93 7.45
C SER A 29 -0.14 -18.28 7.24
N GLY A 30 0.41 -19.10 6.36
CA GLY A 30 0.07 -20.51 6.19
C GLY A 30 1.21 -21.41 6.68
N THR A 31 1.02 -22.72 6.59
CA THR A 31 2.03 -23.72 6.98
C THR A 31 3.30 -23.65 6.15
N GLN A 32 3.21 -23.21 4.89
CA GLN A 32 4.32 -23.18 3.94
C GLN A 32 4.85 -21.78 3.62
N ALA A 33 4.05 -20.73 3.83
CA ALA A 33 4.41 -19.38 3.41
C ALA A 33 3.63 -18.30 4.19
N CYS A 34 4.22 -17.11 4.27
CA CYS A 34 3.56 -15.91 4.77
C CYS A 34 3.43 -14.88 3.65
N VAL A 35 2.24 -14.34 3.44
CA VAL A 35 1.96 -13.33 2.42
C VAL A 35 1.50 -12.03 3.08
N ASN A 36 1.91 -10.90 2.51
CA ASN A 36 1.51 -9.58 2.97
C ASN A 36 0.58 -8.95 1.94
N LEU A 37 -0.61 -8.56 2.37
CA LEU A 37 -1.65 -7.95 1.56
C LEU A 37 -1.75 -6.47 1.93
N LEU A 38 -1.50 -5.57 0.98
CA LEU A 38 -1.79 -4.16 1.11
C LEU A 38 -3.17 -3.88 0.52
N VAL A 39 -4.07 -3.29 1.31
CA VAL A 39 -5.42 -2.96 0.85
C VAL A 39 -5.51 -1.53 0.37
N ILE A 40 -6.02 -1.35 -0.86
CA ILE A 40 -6.25 -0.06 -1.52
C ILE A 40 -7.76 0.18 -1.52
N SER A 41 -8.19 1.36 -1.08
CA SER A 41 -9.61 1.74 -1.15
C SER A 41 -10.06 1.85 -2.61
N TYR A 42 -11.29 1.42 -2.92
CA TYR A 42 -11.86 1.59 -4.26
C TYR A 42 -11.97 3.09 -4.65
N ALA A 43 -12.00 3.98 -3.66
CA ALA A 43 -12.04 5.43 -3.87
C ALA A 43 -10.67 6.01 -4.27
N THR A 44 -9.58 5.23 -4.20
CA THR A 44 -8.26 5.66 -4.68
C THR A 44 -8.28 5.87 -6.18
N HIS A 45 -7.75 7.00 -6.65
CA HIS A 45 -7.64 7.31 -8.07
C HIS A 45 -6.99 6.14 -8.82
N SER A 46 -7.62 5.69 -9.90
CA SER A 46 -7.22 4.47 -10.60
C SER A 46 -5.76 4.49 -11.07
N ALA A 47 -5.25 5.64 -11.48
CA ALA A 47 -3.84 5.80 -11.84
C ALA A 47 -2.89 5.52 -10.66
N LEU A 48 -3.23 6.04 -9.47
CA LEU A 48 -2.45 5.80 -8.25
C LEU A 48 -2.55 4.32 -7.82
N ALA A 49 -3.76 3.77 -7.80
CA ALA A 49 -3.97 2.36 -7.46
C ALA A 49 -3.17 1.43 -8.39
N MET A 50 -3.20 1.67 -9.70
CA MET A 50 -2.42 0.91 -10.67
C MET A 50 -0.91 1.05 -10.45
N MET A 51 -0.41 2.24 -10.12
CA MET A 51 1.01 2.42 -9.84
C MET A 51 1.43 1.71 -8.55
N VAL A 52 0.61 1.75 -7.49
CA VAL A 52 0.86 0.98 -6.26
C VAL A 52 0.94 -0.52 -6.58
N MET A 53 0.00 -1.05 -7.36
CA MET A 53 -0.01 -2.46 -7.75
C MET A 53 1.22 -2.84 -8.59
N ARG A 54 1.62 -1.99 -9.56
CA ARG A 54 2.84 -2.19 -10.35
C ARG A 54 4.10 -2.20 -9.49
N CYS A 55 4.25 -1.22 -8.59
CA CYS A 55 5.36 -1.18 -7.65
C CYS A 55 5.40 -2.42 -6.74
N ALA A 56 4.24 -2.88 -6.26
CA ALA A 56 4.14 -4.07 -5.41
C ALA A 56 4.53 -5.35 -6.15
N ALA A 57 4.17 -5.47 -7.44
CA ALA A 57 4.50 -6.58 -8.31
C ALA A 57 5.91 -6.50 -8.91
N ASN A 58 6.71 -5.48 -8.55
CA ASN A 58 8.04 -5.24 -9.09
C ASN A 58 8.06 -5.13 -10.63
N LEU A 59 6.97 -4.61 -11.21
CA LEU A 59 6.83 -4.41 -12.65
C LEU A 59 7.61 -3.16 -13.09
N PRO A 60 8.23 -3.16 -14.28
CA PRO A 60 8.95 -2.01 -14.78
C PRO A 60 8.00 -0.82 -14.99
N ILE A 61 8.46 0.35 -14.56
CA ILE A 61 7.81 1.65 -14.82
C ILE A 61 8.72 2.40 -15.79
N GLU A 62 8.14 2.92 -16.88
CA GLU A 62 8.88 3.67 -17.88
C GLU A 62 9.65 4.83 -17.24
N ALA A 63 10.89 5.06 -17.69
CA ALA A 63 11.77 6.08 -17.09
C ALA A 63 11.13 7.50 -17.13
N ALA A 64 10.34 7.79 -18.16
CA ALA A 64 9.59 9.04 -18.29
C ALA A 64 8.52 9.22 -17.19
N ASP A 65 8.01 8.11 -16.64
CA ASP A 65 6.95 8.09 -15.64
C ASP A 65 7.47 8.06 -14.20
N GLN A 66 8.70 7.58 -13.97
CA GLN A 66 9.26 7.40 -12.63
C GLN A 66 9.28 8.68 -11.78
N ASN A 67 9.50 9.83 -12.43
CA ASN A 67 9.52 11.14 -11.76
C ASN A 67 8.14 11.77 -11.60
N LYS A 68 7.07 11.16 -12.14
CA LYS A 68 5.71 11.67 -11.97
C LYS A 68 5.29 11.54 -10.50
N PRO A 69 4.54 12.52 -9.95
CA PRO A 69 4.07 12.48 -8.57
C PRO A 69 3.38 11.17 -8.20
N VAL A 70 2.56 10.62 -9.10
CA VAL A 70 1.83 9.37 -8.89
C VAL A 70 2.76 8.16 -8.62
N CYS A 71 3.90 8.09 -9.29
CA CYS A 71 4.88 7.01 -9.12
C CYS A 71 5.67 7.17 -7.81
N LEU A 72 6.02 8.42 -7.47
CA LEU A 72 6.69 8.74 -6.21
C LEU A 72 5.77 8.45 -5.01
N THR A 73 4.50 8.87 -5.08
CA THR A 73 3.49 8.59 -4.06
C THR A 73 3.26 7.08 -3.93
N ALA A 74 3.08 6.35 -5.04
CA ALA A 74 2.92 4.90 -5.01
C ALA A 74 4.10 4.18 -4.33
N SER A 75 5.33 4.59 -4.65
CA SER A 75 6.54 4.05 -4.05
C SER A 75 6.64 4.37 -2.56
N SER A 76 6.23 5.58 -2.16
CA SER A 76 6.16 5.99 -0.75
C SER A 76 5.15 5.14 0.03
N ILE A 77 3.95 4.91 -0.51
CA ILE A 77 2.91 4.07 0.11
C ILE A 77 3.44 2.67 0.37
N LEU A 78 4.05 2.05 -0.64
CA LEU A 78 4.60 0.70 -0.52
C LEU A 78 5.71 0.64 0.53
N ARG A 79 6.57 1.66 0.61
CA ARG A 79 7.63 1.75 1.63
C ARG A 79 7.05 1.87 3.04
N SER A 80 6.04 2.72 3.23
CA SER A 80 5.35 2.87 4.52
C SER A 80 4.67 1.57 4.95
N ALA A 81 4.01 0.88 4.02
CA ALA A 81 3.40 -0.43 4.27
C ALA A 81 4.44 -1.49 4.69
N ARG A 82 5.60 -1.54 4.02
CA ARG A 82 6.70 -2.45 4.38
C ARG A 82 7.27 -2.16 5.77
N ARG A 83 7.52 -0.88 6.08
CA ARG A 83 7.99 -0.45 7.41
C ARG A 83 7.01 -0.82 8.51
N GLN A 84 5.71 -0.63 8.29
CA GLN A 84 4.68 -1.01 9.25
C GLN A 84 4.69 -2.52 9.52
N ARG A 85 4.84 -3.34 8.47
CA ARG A 85 4.95 -4.79 8.61
C ARG A 85 6.21 -5.20 9.38
N GLU A 86 7.35 -4.59 9.07
CA GLU A 86 8.61 -4.85 9.77
C GLU A 86 8.52 -4.50 11.25
N ALA A 87 7.90 -3.36 11.58
CA ALA A 87 7.64 -2.97 12.97
C ALA A 87 6.69 -3.93 13.70
N ALA A 88 5.73 -4.54 12.99
CA ALA A 88 4.79 -5.52 13.56
C ALA A 88 5.40 -6.91 13.75
N CYS A 89 6.52 -7.23 13.09
CA CYS A 89 7.23 -8.50 13.22
C CYS A 89 8.37 -8.46 14.26
N GLY A 90 8.80 -7.26 14.68
CA GLY A 90 9.94 -7.03 15.57
C GLY A 90 9.64 -7.06 17.07
N THR A 91 8.51 -7.63 17.49
CA THR A 91 8.08 -7.84 18.88
C THR A 91 7.75 -9.29 19.11
#